data_AF-A0A093GXJ2-F1
#
_entry.id   AF-A0A093GXJ2-F1
#
_cell.length_a   1.000
_cell.length_b   1.000
_cell.length_c   1.000
_cell.angle_alpha   90.00
_cell.angle_beta   90.00
_cell.angle_gamma   90.00
#
_symmetry.space_group_name_H-M   'P 1'
#
loop_
_entity.id
_entity.type
_entity.pdbx_description
1 polymer ?
#
loop_
_entity_poly.entity_id
_entity_poly.type
_entity_poly.pdbx_seq_one_letter_code
_entity_poly.pdbx_strand_id
1 'polypeptide(L)'
;FLDNVAVGNEEWNPWEVDEKNELIASQQRYKANLKMIKNARSHLEQTSLKVQIWGKAAIGLYLWQHIFEGQLEPADVTAQWREGSQKAGKTYFSFITGPSVVPGYFSVEAENVVLVLNGREAAKIAYATQWLHYAQTLIQTRKIQRVAVVLLGNEQCNNEWIQPYLKRNGGFVNLLFVTYDYALVNEEDIFQWPLGVATYRNFPVVEPSWSMLRDPRPYLCNFLGTVYKNSSRETLLEILKQDEFNKLCWIAAREQWQPQETNESFKNYQDALLQSDLTLCPVGVNTECYRIYEACSSGSLPVVEDVMTPGDCGNSSVRHSAPLQLLKTMGAPFIFVKNWKELPAVLEKEKKMSLQEKTDRRKKLIEWYQNFRASMRLKFINTLENSFLSGDKG
;
A
#
# COMPACT_ATOMS: atom_id res chain seq x y z
N PHE A 1 -4.36 -22.87 83.96
CA PHE A 1 -3.90 -21.58 83.45
C PHE A 1 -2.37 -21.60 83.42
N LEU A 2 -1.79 -21.49 82.20
CA LEU A 2 -0.44 -20.99 81.84
C LEU A 2 0.76 -21.76 82.43
N ASP A 3 1.90 -22.00 81.77
CA ASP A 3 2.44 -21.62 80.47
C ASP A 3 3.79 -22.34 80.24
N ASN A 4 4.17 -22.52 78.96
CA ASN A 4 5.53 -22.53 78.36
C ASN A 4 6.61 -23.52 78.88
N VAL A 5 7.47 -24.14 78.06
CA VAL A 5 8.38 -23.56 77.04
C VAL A 5 8.76 -24.65 76.00
N ALA A 6 8.85 -24.24 74.74
CA ALA A 6 9.41 -25.01 73.62
C ALA A 6 10.94 -24.83 73.51
N VAL A 7 11.66 -25.89 73.12
CA VAL A 7 13.05 -25.82 72.63
C VAL A 7 13.10 -26.56 71.29
N GLY A 8 13.41 -25.82 70.22
CA GLY A 8 13.65 -26.35 68.88
C GLY A 8 15.12 -26.77 68.71
N ASN A 9 15.32 -27.89 68.00
CA ASN A 9 16.61 -28.34 67.49
C ASN A 9 16.83 -27.72 66.10
N GLU A 10 17.84 -26.87 65.93
CA GLU A 10 18.38 -26.49 64.62
C GLU A 10 19.63 -27.35 64.34
N GLU A 11 19.57 -28.19 63.31
CA GLU A 11 20.72 -28.98 62.83
C GLU A 11 21.70 -28.09 62.07
N TRP A 12 22.97 -28.10 62.48
CA TRP A 12 24.04 -27.29 61.91
C TRP A 12 24.55 -27.90 60.58
N ASN A 13 24.47 -27.15 59.47
CA ASN A 13 25.01 -27.55 58.16
C ASN A 13 26.41 -26.93 57.91
N PRO A 14 27.49 -27.73 57.79
CA PRO A 14 28.85 -27.21 57.61
C PRO A 14 29.11 -26.55 56.24
N TRP A 15 28.25 -26.78 55.24
CA TRP A 15 28.46 -26.36 53.84
C TRP A 15 27.57 -25.18 53.42
N GLU A 16 26.79 -24.64 54.35
CA GLU A 16 25.82 -23.56 54.10
C GLU A 16 26.48 -22.28 53.55
N VAL A 17 27.75 -22.05 53.89
CA VAL A 17 28.53 -20.89 53.44
C VAL A 17 28.99 -21.06 51.99
N ASP A 18 29.43 -22.27 51.61
CA ASP A 18 29.88 -22.56 50.25
C ASP A 18 28.70 -22.60 49.27
N GLU A 19 27.55 -23.16 49.68
CA GLU A 19 26.31 -23.12 48.90
C GLU A 19 25.81 -21.67 48.70
N LYS A 20 25.86 -20.83 49.74
CA LYS A 20 25.52 -19.40 49.61
C LYS A 20 26.47 -18.68 48.65
N ASN A 21 27.76 -18.98 48.69
CA ASN A 21 28.76 -18.37 47.80
C ASN A 21 28.59 -18.81 46.34
N GLU A 22 28.30 -20.08 46.08
CA GLU A 22 27.97 -20.56 44.72
C GLU A 22 26.66 -19.96 44.20
N LEU A 23 25.64 -19.80 45.05
CA LEU A 23 24.40 -19.14 44.67
C LEU A 23 24.63 -17.68 44.28
N ILE A 24 25.44 -16.96 45.06
CA ILE A 24 25.80 -15.56 44.78
C ILE A 24 26.61 -15.48 43.48
N ALA A 25 27.58 -16.36 43.26
CA ALA A 25 28.38 -16.39 42.03
C ALA A 25 27.52 -16.74 40.80
N SER A 26 26.58 -17.68 40.93
CA SER A 26 25.61 -18.04 39.88
C SER A 26 24.67 -16.87 39.54
N GLN A 27 24.15 -16.18 40.55
CA GLN A 27 23.33 -14.98 40.36
C GLN A 27 24.12 -13.83 39.72
N GLN A 28 25.39 -13.66 40.05
CA GLN A 28 26.26 -12.66 39.42
C GLN A 28 26.53 -12.99 37.95
N ARG A 29 26.81 -14.26 37.60
CA ARG A 29 26.97 -14.71 36.20
C ARG A 29 25.68 -14.53 35.41
N TYR A 30 24.52 -14.85 36.00
CA TYR A 30 23.22 -14.63 35.38
C TYR A 30 22.94 -13.14 35.13
N LYS A 31 23.24 -12.27 36.09
CA LYS A 31 23.12 -10.80 35.93
C LYS A 31 24.09 -10.24 34.89
N ALA A 32 25.30 -10.77 34.80
CA ALA A 32 26.29 -10.38 33.80
C ALA A 32 25.86 -10.80 32.38
N ASN A 33 25.34 -12.02 32.22
CA ASN A 33 24.78 -12.52 30.96
C ASN A 33 23.54 -11.72 30.55
N LEU A 34 22.64 -11.38 31.48
CA LEU A 34 21.51 -10.50 31.21
C LEU A 34 21.93 -9.09 30.79
N LYS A 35 23.00 -8.54 31.39
CA LYS A 35 23.58 -7.26 30.96
C LYS A 35 24.21 -7.35 29.57
N MET A 36 24.93 -8.43 29.25
CA MET A 36 25.45 -8.64 27.89
C MET A 36 24.32 -8.78 26.85
N ILE A 37 23.26 -9.53 27.16
CA ILE A 37 22.11 -9.68 26.26
C ILE A 37 21.35 -8.35 26.10
N LYS A 38 21.19 -7.57 27.17
CA LYS A 38 20.61 -6.22 27.10
C LYS A 38 21.49 -5.26 26.30
N ASN A 39 22.81 -5.32 26.46
CA ASN A 39 23.76 -4.49 25.71
C ASN A 39 23.84 -4.91 24.23
N ALA A 40 23.75 -6.19 23.93
CA ALA A 40 23.66 -6.69 22.56
C ALA A 40 22.34 -6.29 21.89
N ARG A 41 21.21 -6.33 22.62
CA ARG A 41 19.91 -5.80 22.16
C ARG A 41 19.95 -4.28 21.96
N SER A 42 20.55 -3.52 22.87
CA SER A 42 20.67 -2.07 22.74
C SER A 42 21.57 -1.67 21.57
N HIS A 43 22.65 -2.40 21.29
CA HIS A 43 23.49 -2.19 20.11
C HIS A 43 22.79 -2.57 18.79
N LEU A 44 21.91 -3.57 18.80
CA LEU A 44 21.03 -3.92 17.67
C LEU A 44 19.90 -2.90 17.45
N GLU A 45 19.45 -2.22 18.50
CA GLU A 45 18.48 -1.10 18.43
C GLU A 45 19.13 0.22 18.01
N GLN A 46 20.44 0.38 18.21
CA GLN A 46 21.17 1.63 17.90
C GLN A 46 21.47 1.86 16.41
N THR A 47 21.16 0.91 15.53
CA THR A 47 21.45 0.98 14.07
C THR A 47 20.21 0.89 13.18
N SER A 48 19.00 0.89 13.74
CA SER A 48 17.77 0.83 12.95
C SER A 48 17.32 2.23 12.52
N LEU A 49 17.23 2.47 11.20
CA LEU A 49 16.62 3.67 10.62
C LEU A 49 15.20 3.82 11.20
N LYS A 50 14.85 5.02 11.68
CA LYS A 50 13.48 5.34 12.12
C LYS A 50 12.82 6.24 11.09
N VAL A 51 11.66 5.83 10.60
CA VAL A 51 10.86 6.56 9.62
C VAL A 51 9.44 6.72 10.14
N GLN A 52 8.94 7.96 10.18
CA GLN A 52 7.53 8.23 10.48
C GLN A 52 6.81 8.65 9.19
N ILE A 53 5.70 7.99 8.89
CA ILE A 53 4.89 8.22 7.70
C ILE A 53 3.65 9.01 8.10
N TRP A 54 3.42 10.16 7.47
CA TRP A 54 2.27 11.03 7.72
C TRP A 54 1.25 10.88 6.58
N GLY A 55 0.19 10.14 6.86
CA GLY A 55 -0.85 9.77 5.91
C GLY A 55 -1.91 10.85 5.73
N LYS A 56 -1.82 11.68 4.67
CA LYS A 56 -2.82 12.74 4.38
C LYS A 56 -3.54 12.59 3.04
N ALA A 57 -3.32 11.46 2.37
CA ALA A 57 -4.06 11.03 1.20
C ALA A 57 -4.50 9.57 1.36
N ALA A 58 -5.57 9.18 0.68
CA ALA A 58 -6.12 7.82 0.76
C ALA A 58 -5.08 6.73 0.43
N ILE A 59 -4.16 7.03 -0.50
CA ILE A 59 -3.07 6.13 -0.87
C ILE A 59 -2.14 5.78 0.32
N GLY A 60 -2.15 6.57 1.40
CA GLY A 60 -1.45 6.24 2.63
C GLY A 60 -1.97 4.99 3.31
N LEU A 61 -3.28 4.74 3.26
CA LEU A 61 -3.85 3.48 3.75
C LEU A 61 -3.47 2.30 2.85
N TYR A 62 -3.36 2.51 1.54
CA TYR A 62 -2.86 1.47 0.64
C TYR A 62 -1.40 1.12 0.95
N LEU A 63 -0.55 2.14 1.09
CA LEU A 63 0.84 1.99 1.53
C LEU A 63 0.91 1.20 2.85
N TRP A 64 0.16 1.61 3.88
CA TRP A 64 0.28 0.98 5.20
C TRP A 64 -0.37 -0.41 5.29
N GLN A 65 -1.65 -0.53 4.92
CA GLN A 65 -2.43 -1.74 5.17
C GLN A 65 -2.21 -2.81 4.08
N HIS A 66 -1.96 -2.42 2.82
CA HIS A 66 -1.87 -3.38 1.72
C HIS A 66 -0.44 -3.71 1.32
N ILE A 67 0.46 -2.72 1.28
CA ILE A 67 1.88 -2.94 0.94
C ILE A 67 2.65 -3.38 2.17
N PHE A 68 2.49 -2.65 3.27
CA PHE A 68 3.18 -2.91 4.53
C PHE A 68 2.46 -3.95 5.40
N GLU A 69 1.22 -4.33 5.09
CA GLU A 69 0.41 -5.27 5.89
C GLU A 69 0.30 -4.83 7.36
N GLY A 70 0.39 -3.52 7.60
CA GLY A 70 0.38 -2.92 8.92
C GLY A 70 -1.03 -2.77 9.48
N GLN A 71 -1.17 -3.04 10.77
CA GLN A 71 -2.39 -2.79 11.52
C GLN A 71 -2.46 -1.33 12.00
N LEU A 72 -3.66 -0.85 12.28
CA LEU A 72 -3.92 0.51 12.74
C LEU A 72 -4.80 0.48 13.98
N GLU A 73 -4.38 1.24 14.99
CA GLU A 73 -5.10 1.46 16.23
C GLU A 73 -5.52 2.94 16.35
N PRO A 74 -6.78 3.23 16.70
CA PRO A 74 -7.89 2.28 16.79
C PRO A 74 -8.26 1.69 15.41
N ALA A 75 -8.88 0.51 15.43
CA ALA A 75 -9.39 -0.15 14.22
C ALA A 75 -10.55 0.64 13.56
N ASP A 76 -11.25 1.48 14.33
CA ASP A 76 -12.36 2.32 13.84
C ASP A 76 -11.89 3.30 12.76
N VAL A 77 -12.45 3.16 11.55
CA VAL A 77 -12.13 3.99 10.39
C VAL A 77 -12.61 5.44 10.52
N THR A 78 -13.53 5.71 11.45
CA THR A 78 -14.07 7.05 11.74
C THR A 78 -13.29 7.80 12.81
N ALA A 79 -12.29 7.14 13.43
CA ALA A 79 -11.47 7.75 14.45
C ALA A 79 -10.74 9.00 13.95
N GLN A 80 -10.64 9.99 14.84
CA GLN A 80 -10.00 11.29 14.56
C GLN A 80 -8.52 11.17 14.23
N TRP A 81 -7.89 10.11 14.73
CA TRP A 81 -6.53 9.71 14.40
C TRP A 81 -6.42 8.18 14.46
N ARG A 82 -5.46 7.63 13.73
CA ARG A 82 -5.11 6.21 13.76
C ARG A 82 -3.62 6.09 13.56
N GLU A 83 -3.00 5.19 14.31
CA GLU A 83 -1.58 4.97 14.31
C GLU A 83 -1.24 3.51 14.12
N GLY A 84 -0.07 3.24 13.56
CA GLY A 84 0.48 1.90 13.45
C GLY A 84 1.99 1.97 13.56
N SER A 85 2.59 0.89 14.05
CA SER A 85 4.03 0.76 14.00
C SER A 85 4.44 -0.66 13.66
N GLN A 86 5.53 -0.79 12.93
CA GLN A 86 6.13 -2.10 12.66
C GLN A 86 7.60 -1.96 12.29
N LYS A 87 8.34 -3.04 12.50
CA LYS A 87 9.72 -3.18 12.02
C LYS A 87 9.71 -3.94 10.71
N ALA A 88 10.29 -3.36 9.66
CA ALA A 88 10.47 -4.01 8.38
C ALA A 88 11.97 -4.00 8.01
N GLY A 89 12.59 -5.19 8.07
CA GLY A 89 14.03 -5.33 7.94
C GLY A 89 14.78 -4.61 9.07
N LYS A 90 15.65 -3.66 8.71
CA LYS A 90 16.42 -2.85 9.66
C LYS A 90 15.72 -1.54 10.01
N THR A 91 14.60 -1.22 9.39
CA THR A 91 13.91 0.05 9.57
C THR A 91 12.69 -0.10 10.46
N TYR A 92 12.55 0.80 11.44
CA TYR A 92 11.34 0.95 12.23
C TYR A 92 10.44 2.01 11.59
N PHE A 93 9.22 1.61 11.25
CA PHE A 93 8.21 2.48 10.67
C PHE A 93 7.12 2.76 11.69
N SER A 94 6.78 4.03 11.88
CA SER A 94 5.50 4.44 12.45
C SER A 94 4.66 5.14 11.38
N PHE A 95 3.35 5.00 11.46
CA PHE A 95 2.41 5.59 10.53
C PHE A 95 1.30 6.27 11.32
N ILE A 96 0.94 7.47 10.91
CA ILE A 96 -0.13 8.25 11.53
C ILE A 96 -1.04 8.83 10.44
N THR A 97 -2.35 8.72 10.62
CA THR A 97 -3.36 9.25 9.68
C THR A 97 -4.60 9.69 10.44
N GLY A 98 -5.46 10.47 9.78
CA GLY A 98 -6.76 10.86 10.30
C GLY A 98 -7.06 12.37 10.14
N PRO A 99 -8.32 12.78 10.41
CA PRO A 99 -8.74 14.17 10.34
C PRO A 99 -7.96 15.12 11.26
N SER A 100 -7.71 14.71 12.51
CA SER A 100 -7.03 15.55 13.52
C SER A 100 -5.51 15.60 13.38
N VAL A 101 -4.94 14.79 12.49
CA VAL A 101 -3.51 14.85 12.16
C VAL A 101 -3.30 16.08 11.30
N VAL A 102 -2.96 17.21 11.92
CA VAL A 102 -2.73 18.50 11.26
C VAL A 102 -1.35 19.05 11.64
N PRO A 103 -0.71 19.87 10.78
CA PRO A 103 0.64 20.39 11.03
C PRO A 103 0.77 21.05 12.41
N GLY A 104 1.69 20.55 13.24
CA GLY A 104 1.94 21.08 14.59
C GLY A 104 1.11 20.44 15.71
N TYR A 105 0.15 19.59 15.41
CA TYR A 105 -0.77 18.99 16.41
C TYR A 105 -0.67 17.47 16.45
N PHE A 106 0.55 16.93 16.44
CA PHE A 106 0.87 15.52 16.69
C PHE A 106 2.36 15.37 17.04
N SER A 107 2.75 14.22 17.58
CA SER A 107 4.14 13.93 17.95
C SER A 107 4.99 13.54 16.74
N VAL A 108 6.09 14.28 16.53
CA VAL A 108 7.13 13.90 15.56
C VAL A 108 8.15 13.03 16.28
N GLU A 109 8.17 11.74 15.94
CA GLU A 109 8.89 10.70 16.70
C GLU A 109 10.12 10.14 15.96
N ALA A 110 10.34 10.59 14.72
CA ALA A 110 11.45 10.16 13.89
C ALA A 110 12.11 11.33 13.18
N GLU A 111 13.43 11.20 12.96
CA GLU A 111 14.21 12.18 12.20
C GLU A 111 13.99 12.07 10.69
N ASN A 112 13.44 10.94 10.22
CA ASN A 112 13.14 10.73 8.81
C ASN A 112 11.63 10.64 8.62
N VAL A 113 11.12 11.38 7.64
CA VAL A 113 9.68 11.50 7.42
C VAL A 113 9.31 11.10 5.99
N VAL A 114 8.19 10.40 5.85
CA VAL A 114 7.51 10.22 4.56
C VAL A 114 6.17 10.95 4.60
N LEU A 115 5.99 11.92 3.72
CA LEU A 115 4.70 12.60 3.55
C LEU A 115 3.87 11.87 2.51
N VAL A 116 2.63 11.53 2.84
CA VAL A 116 1.69 10.97 1.85
C VAL A 116 0.67 12.04 1.46
N LEU A 117 0.82 12.58 0.26
CA LEU A 117 0.16 13.81 -0.19
C LEU A 117 -0.82 13.56 -1.35
N ASN A 118 -1.79 14.46 -1.50
CA ASN A 118 -2.77 14.43 -2.58
C ASN A 118 -2.56 15.64 -3.50
N GLY A 119 -2.11 15.39 -4.73
CA GLY A 119 -1.89 16.39 -5.76
C GLY A 119 -2.94 16.35 -6.88
N ARG A 120 -4.09 15.70 -6.66
CA ARG A 120 -5.06 15.45 -7.73
C ARG A 120 -5.66 16.72 -8.33
N GLU A 121 -5.91 17.74 -7.51
CA GLU A 121 -6.58 18.99 -7.90
C GLU A 121 -6.05 20.18 -7.09
N ALA A 122 -6.30 21.41 -7.57
CA ALA A 122 -5.74 22.64 -7.01
C ALA A 122 -5.97 22.80 -5.49
N ALA A 123 -7.17 22.51 -4.99
CA ALA A 123 -7.47 22.59 -3.56
C ALA A 123 -6.66 21.58 -2.73
N LYS A 124 -6.41 20.38 -3.27
CA LYS A 124 -5.59 19.35 -2.62
C LYS A 124 -4.11 19.70 -2.67
N ILE A 125 -3.65 20.28 -3.78
CA ILE A 125 -2.28 20.81 -3.92
C ILE A 125 -2.03 21.91 -2.88
N ALA A 126 -2.97 22.85 -2.69
CA ALA A 126 -2.86 23.89 -1.68
C ALA A 126 -2.72 23.30 -0.27
N TYR A 127 -3.52 22.28 0.07
CA TYR A 127 -3.41 21.57 1.34
C TYR A 127 -2.08 20.79 1.47
N ALA A 128 -1.66 20.08 0.43
CA ALA A 128 -0.39 19.34 0.41
C ALA A 128 0.83 20.26 0.59
N THR A 129 0.76 21.47 0.03
CA THR A 129 1.80 22.49 0.14
C THR A 129 1.99 22.97 1.59
N GLN A 130 0.91 23.05 2.38
CA GLN A 130 1.01 23.37 3.81
C GLN A 130 1.83 22.33 4.58
N TRP A 131 1.68 21.04 4.24
CA TRP A 131 2.47 19.96 4.83
C TRP A 131 3.95 20.04 4.44
N LEU A 132 4.24 20.41 3.19
CA LEU A 132 5.62 20.64 2.74
C LEU A 132 6.27 21.80 3.50
N HIS A 133 5.57 22.93 3.66
CA HIS A 133 6.10 24.06 4.44
C HIS A 133 6.33 23.70 5.91
N TYR A 134 5.43 22.91 6.51
CA TYR A 134 5.63 22.42 7.87
C TYR A 134 6.86 21.52 7.98
N ALA A 135 7.02 20.54 7.08
CA ALA A 135 8.20 19.68 7.04
C ALA A 135 9.50 20.48 6.80
N GLN A 136 9.45 21.49 5.93
CA GLN A 136 10.59 22.40 5.70
C GLN A 136 10.98 23.15 6.97
N THR A 137 10.01 23.64 7.74
CA THR A 137 10.24 24.30 9.03
C THR A 137 10.89 23.34 10.03
N LEU A 138 10.47 22.07 10.04
CA LEU A 138 11.06 21.04 10.90
C LEU A 138 12.50 20.69 10.49
N ILE A 139 12.81 20.70 9.18
CA ILE A 139 14.19 20.57 8.68
C ILE A 139 15.05 21.75 9.14
N GLN A 140 14.56 22.98 8.96
CA GLN A 140 15.27 24.20 9.35
C GLN A 140 15.55 24.27 10.86
N THR A 141 14.60 23.79 11.67
CA THR A 141 14.73 23.68 13.13
C THR A 141 15.45 22.40 13.60
N ARG A 142 15.98 21.60 12.66
CA ARG A 142 16.71 20.34 12.90
C ARG A 142 15.92 19.29 13.69
N LYS A 143 14.58 19.35 13.66
CA LYS A 143 13.70 18.35 14.26
C LYS A 143 13.58 17.10 13.39
N ILE A 144 13.67 17.26 12.09
CA ILE A 144 13.77 16.17 11.11
C ILE A 144 14.95 16.45 10.19
N GLN A 145 15.44 15.43 9.50
CA GLN A 145 16.65 15.48 8.67
C GLN A 145 16.40 15.11 7.20
N ARG A 146 15.53 14.13 6.95
CA ARG A 146 15.25 13.63 5.59
C ARG A 146 13.76 13.52 5.35
N VAL A 147 13.35 13.83 4.12
CA VAL A 147 11.93 13.79 3.71
C VAL A 147 11.78 13.06 2.39
N ALA A 148 10.87 12.09 2.35
CA ALA A 148 10.36 11.52 1.11
C ALA A 148 8.86 11.86 0.95
N VAL A 149 8.36 11.81 -0.28
CA VAL A 149 6.95 12.05 -0.59
C VAL A 149 6.38 10.85 -1.35
N VAL A 150 5.22 10.36 -0.92
CA VAL A 150 4.33 9.50 -1.71
C VAL A 150 3.16 10.35 -2.17
N LEU A 151 3.10 10.60 -3.48
CA LEU A 151 2.15 11.51 -4.09
C LEU A 151 1.07 10.73 -4.85
N LEU A 152 -0.18 10.87 -4.39
CA LEU A 152 -1.32 10.63 -5.26
C LEU A 152 -1.37 11.77 -6.28
N GLY A 153 -0.85 11.49 -7.48
CA GLY A 153 -0.67 12.46 -8.55
C GLY A 153 -1.98 12.91 -9.20
N ASN A 154 -1.86 13.90 -10.07
CA ASN A 154 -2.94 14.32 -10.95
C ASN A 154 -3.21 13.26 -12.03
N GLU A 155 -4.48 13.03 -12.37
CA GLU A 155 -4.90 12.00 -13.35
C GLU A 155 -4.47 12.32 -14.80
N GLN A 156 -4.13 13.58 -15.09
CA GLN A 156 -3.52 14.02 -16.35
C GLN A 156 -1.99 14.18 -16.22
N CYS A 157 -1.44 13.80 -15.07
CA CYS A 157 0.00 13.76 -14.76
C CYS A 157 0.69 15.14 -14.67
N ASN A 158 -0.08 16.20 -14.49
CA ASN A 158 0.39 17.56 -14.21
C ASN A 158 0.83 17.66 -12.74
N ASN A 159 2.09 17.31 -12.46
CA ASN A 159 2.66 17.27 -11.11
C ASN A 159 3.82 18.27 -10.93
N GLU A 160 3.99 19.24 -11.82
CA GLU A 160 5.13 20.18 -11.85
C GLU A 160 5.24 21.01 -10.58
N TRP A 161 4.13 21.24 -9.89
CA TRP A 161 4.07 21.99 -8.64
C TRP A 161 4.96 21.40 -7.52
N ILE A 162 5.28 20.10 -7.56
CA ILE A 162 6.15 19.47 -6.55
C ILE A 162 7.63 19.74 -6.84
N GLN A 163 7.99 20.10 -8.07
CA GLN A 163 9.38 20.20 -8.51
C GLN A 163 10.24 21.15 -7.67
N PRO A 164 9.77 22.34 -7.25
CA PRO A 164 10.58 23.25 -6.42
C PRO A 164 10.97 22.66 -5.06
N TYR A 165 10.25 21.65 -4.58
CA TYR A 165 10.52 21.00 -3.29
C TYR A 165 11.53 19.85 -3.41
N LEU A 166 11.81 19.35 -4.62
CA LEU A 166 12.74 18.24 -4.84
C LEU A 166 14.18 18.69 -4.66
N LYS A 167 15.00 17.85 -4.01
CA LYS A 167 16.40 18.13 -3.72
C LYS A 167 17.24 18.39 -4.97
N ARG A 168 16.95 17.70 -6.08
CA ARG A 168 17.58 17.93 -7.38
C ARG A 168 17.38 19.35 -7.93
N ASN A 169 16.34 20.04 -7.48
CA ASN A 169 15.98 21.40 -7.87
C ASN A 169 16.29 22.43 -6.75
N GLY A 170 17.09 22.04 -5.75
CA GLY A 170 17.43 22.91 -4.61
C GLY A 170 16.45 22.86 -3.44
N GLY A 171 15.43 21.99 -3.48
CA GLY A 171 14.49 21.77 -2.38
C GLY A 171 15.01 20.81 -1.30
N PHE A 172 14.12 20.35 -0.42
CA PHE A 172 14.46 19.50 0.73
C PHE A 172 13.92 18.06 0.65
N VAL A 173 13.06 17.76 -0.34
CA VAL A 173 12.49 16.42 -0.55
C VAL A 173 13.52 15.55 -1.27
N ASN A 174 13.99 14.52 -0.57
CA ASN A 174 15.00 13.58 -1.06
C ASN A 174 14.48 12.63 -2.13
N LEU A 175 13.25 12.15 -1.98
CA LEU A 175 12.67 11.09 -2.81
C LEU A 175 11.21 11.40 -3.09
N LEU A 176 10.76 11.12 -4.31
CA LEU A 176 9.38 11.22 -4.74
C LEU A 176 8.91 9.87 -5.30
N PHE A 177 7.85 9.31 -4.71
CA PHE A 177 7.09 8.20 -5.24
C PHE A 177 5.77 8.76 -5.76
N VAL A 178 5.45 8.61 -7.05
CA VAL A 178 4.27 9.25 -7.67
C VAL A 178 3.41 8.23 -8.40
N THR A 179 2.10 8.34 -8.24
CA THR A 179 1.14 7.49 -8.99
C THR A 179 1.02 7.89 -10.45
N TYR A 180 0.50 6.95 -11.25
CA TYR A 180 0.36 7.07 -12.70
C TYR A 180 1.71 7.08 -13.42
N ASP A 181 1.69 6.91 -14.74
CA ASP A 181 2.90 7.15 -15.53
C ASP A 181 3.26 8.63 -15.46
N TYR A 182 4.53 8.94 -15.23
CA TYR A 182 5.01 10.31 -15.11
C TYR A 182 6.35 10.47 -15.81
N ALA A 183 6.47 11.50 -16.64
CA ALA A 183 7.60 11.64 -17.56
C ALA A 183 8.96 11.80 -16.87
N LEU A 184 8.97 12.36 -15.64
CA LEU A 184 10.20 12.63 -14.89
C LEU A 184 10.68 11.45 -14.02
N VAL A 185 9.98 10.31 -14.03
CA VAL A 185 10.42 9.15 -13.24
C VAL A 185 11.74 8.60 -13.81
N ASN A 186 12.79 8.65 -12.99
CA ASN A 186 14.16 8.27 -13.36
C ASN A 186 14.72 7.06 -12.59
N GLU A 187 13.97 6.51 -11.62
CA GLU A 187 14.41 5.39 -10.78
C GLU A 187 15.65 5.69 -9.90
N GLU A 188 15.95 6.98 -9.66
CA GLU A 188 17.03 7.44 -8.79
C GLU A 188 16.50 8.23 -7.60
N ASP A 189 15.71 9.27 -7.88
CA ASP A 189 15.08 10.12 -6.87
C ASP A 189 13.57 10.32 -7.12
N ILE A 190 13.09 10.00 -8.32
CA ILE A 190 11.68 9.99 -8.69
C ILE A 190 11.32 8.59 -9.17
N PHE A 191 10.36 7.97 -8.48
CA PHE A 191 9.94 6.58 -8.65
C PHE A 191 8.44 6.50 -8.96
N GLN A 192 8.07 5.57 -9.83
CA GLN A 192 6.66 5.27 -10.05
C GLN A 192 6.10 4.43 -8.89
N TRP A 193 4.88 4.77 -8.47
CA TRP A 193 4.16 4.12 -7.39
C TRP A 193 2.79 3.62 -7.88
N PRO A 194 2.32 2.43 -7.48
CA PRO A 194 0.98 1.98 -7.84
C PRO A 194 -0.10 2.83 -7.18
N LEU A 195 -1.18 3.08 -7.91
CA LEU A 195 -2.40 3.67 -7.37
C LEU A 195 -3.01 2.82 -6.25
N GLY A 196 -3.01 1.50 -6.44
CA GLY A 196 -3.55 0.54 -5.49
C GLY A 196 -5.07 0.41 -5.53
N VAL A 197 -5.68 -0.09 -4.45
CA VAL A 197 -7.14 -0.24 -4.32
C VAL A 197 -7.77 1.04 -3.74
N ALA A 198 -9.09 1.20 -3.89
CA ALA A 198 -9.81 2.37 -3.39
C ALA A 198 -10.02 2.32 -1.87
N THR A 199 -8.96 2.51 -1.08
CA THR A 199 -9.03 2.55 0.39
C THR A 199 -9.93 3.66 0.93
N TYR A 200 -10.14 4.76 0.19
CA TYR A 200 -11.11 5.80 0.54
C TYR A 200 -12.58 5.33 0.48
N ARG A 201 -12.83 4.18 -0.16
CA ARG A 201 -14.12 3.46 -0.16
C ARG A 201 -14.08 2.23 0.73
N ASN A 202 -13.10 2.14 1.63
CA ASN A 202 -12.89 1.02 2.55
C ASN A 202 -12.71 -0.34 1.84
N PHE A 203 -12.11 -0.36 0.64
CA PHE A 203 -11.78 -1.63 0.00
C PHE A 203 -10.81 -2.43 0.90
N PRO A 204 -11.15 -3.68 1.29
CA PRO A 204 -10.41 -4.41 2.32
C PRO A 204 -9.14 -5.05 1.77
N VAL A 205 -8.25 -5.45 2.68
CA VAL A 205 -7.23 -6.45 2.37
C VAL A 205 -7.95 -7.79 2.19
N VAL A 206 -7.79 -8.40 1.03
CA VAL A 206 -8.43 -9.67 0.67
C VAL A 206 -7.42 -10.80 0.85
N GLU A 207 -7.70 -11.71 1.78
CA GLU A 207 -6.90 -12.92 1.96
C GLU A 207 -7.34 -14.01 0.97
N PRO A 208 -6.42 -14.61 0.19
CA PRO A 208 -6.77 -15.68 -0.73
C PRO A 208 -7.35 -16.89 0.02
N SER A 209 -8.48 -17.39 -0.47
CA SER A 209 -9.10 -18.61 0.03
C SER A 209 -9.11 -19.72 -1.02
N TRP A 210 -9.23 -20.97 -0.56
CA TRP A 210 -9.35 -22.12 -1.47
C TRP A 210 -10.58 -22.03 -2.37
N SER A 211 -11.71 -21.55 -1.85
CA SER A 211 -12.96 -21.35 -2.60
C SER A 211 -12.81 -20.29 -3.69
N MET A 212 -12.16 -19.16 -3.39
CA MET A 212 -11.90 -18.09 -4.36
C MET A 212 -11.12 -18.58 -5.59
N LEU A 213 -10.23 -19.55 -5.39
CA LEU A 213 -9.40 -20.12 -6.43
C LEU A 213 -10.12 -21.20 -7.23
N ARG A 214 -10.75 -22.17 -6.56
CA ARG A 214 -11.22 -23.41 -7.17
C ARG A 214 -12.67 -23.40 -7.62
N ASP A 215 -13.52 -22.60 -6.98
CA ASP A 215 -14.96 -22.70 -7.22
C ASP A 215 -15.30 -22.16 -8.62
N PRO A 216 -16.25 -22.80 -9.33
CA PRO A 216 -16.76 -22.25 -10.58
C PRO A 216 -17.45 -20.91 -10.28
N ARG A 217 -17.18 -19.91 -11.12
CA ARG A 217 -17.74 -18.57 -11.00
C ARG A 217 -19.00 -18.48 -11.87
N PRO A 218 -20.13 -17.97 -11.36
CA PRO A 218 -21.37 -17.90 -12.13
C PRO A 218 -21.32 -16.89 -13.27
N TYR A 219 -20.44 -15.89 -13.21
CA TYR A 219 -20.29 -14.88 -14.25
C TYR A 219 -18.95 -15.02 -14.98
N LEU A 220 -18.99 -14.81 -16.29
CA LEU A 220 -17.80 -14.76 -17.14
C LEU A 220 -17.04 -13.45 -16.95
N CYS A 221 -17.76 -12.34 -16.76
CA CYS A 221 -17.15 -11.04 -16.54
C CYS A 221 -17.99 -10.13 -15.65
N ASN A 222 -17.39 -9.04 -15.15
CA ASN A 222 -18.14 -7.95 -14.53
C ASN A 222 -17.71 -6.57 -15.04
N PHE A 223 -18.67 -5.65 -15.05
CA PHE A 223 -18.42 -4.23 -15.18
C PHE A 223 -19.39 -3.44 -14.29
N LEU A 224 -18.83 -2.84 -13.24
CA LEU A 224 -19.53 -1.92 -12.35
C LEU A 224 -18.82 -0.57 -12.39
N GLY A 225 -19.53 0.48 -12.78
CA GLY A 225 -18.91 1.79 -12.92
C GLY A 225 -19.74 2.82 -13.66
N THR A 226 -19.23 4.06 -13.61
CA THR A 226 -19.84 5.19 -14.30
C THR A 226 -19.52 5.16 -15.80
N VAL A 227 -20.51 5.36 -16.65
CA VAL A 227 -20.34 5.49 -18.10
C VAL A 227 -20.36 6.97 -18.46
N TYR A 228 -19.20 7.53 -18.76
CA TYR A 228 -19.05 8.92 -19.16
C TYR A 228 -19.43 9.10 -20.62
N LYS A 229 -20.06 10.23 -20.95
CA LYS A 229 -20.34 10.59 -22.35
C LYS A 229 -19.04 10.75 -23.12
N ASN A 230 -19.05 10.36 -24.39
CA ASN A 230 -17.90 10.40 -25.30
C ASN A 230 -16.72 9.60 -24.77
N SER A 231 -16.99 8.45 -24.15
CA SER A 231 -15.94 7.56 -23.62
C SER A 231 -16.07 6.16 -24.20
N SER A 232 -14.96 5.43 -24.22
CA SER A 232 -14.90 4.03 -24.64
C SER A 232 -15.83 3.11 -23.83
N ARG A 233 -16.28 3.56 -22.65
CA ARG A 233 -17.26 2.87 -21.81
C ARG A 233 -18.64 2.77 -22.46
N GLU A 234 -19.00 3.69 -23.36
CA GLU A 234 -20.25 3.61 -24.12
C GLU A 234 -20.20 2.42 -25.08
N THR A 235 -19.09 2.27 -25.83
CA THR A 235 -18.86 1.11 -26.71
C THR A 235 -18.80 -0.18 -25.91
N LEU A 236 -18.14 -0.19 -24.76
CA LEU A 236 -18.12 -1.35 -23.87
C LEU A 236 -19.53 -1.75 -23.45
N LEU A 237 -20.35 -0.79 -23.00
CA LEU A 237 -21.70 -1.05 -22.54
C LEU A 237 -22.61 -1.51 -23.69
N GLU A 238 -22.44 -0.96 -24.90
CA GLU A 238 -23.17 -1.40 -26.10
C GLU A 238 -22.90 -2.87 -26.41
N ILE A 239 -21.64 -3.30 -26.34
CA ILE A 239 -21.25 -4.71 -26.54
C ILE A 239 -21.87 -5.58 -25.43
N LEU A 240 -21.75 -5.17 -24.17
CA LEU A 240 -22.26 -5.94 -23.02
C LEU A 240 -23.79 -6.06 -22.98
N LYS A 241 -24.51 -5.11 -23.59
CA LYS A 241 -25.98 -5.13 -23.70
C LYS A 241 -26.52 -6.10 -24.74
N GLN A 242 -25.66 -6.71 -25.56
CA GLN A 242 -26.08 -7.79 -26.45
C GLN A 242 -26.59 -8.97 -25.62
N ASP A 243 -27.72 -9.58 -26.01
CA ASP A 243 -28.47 -10.55 -25.19
C ASP A 243 -27.64 -11.74 -24.68
N GLU A 244 -26.63 -12.17 -25.44
CA GLU A 244 -25.72 -13.23 -25.04
C GLU A 244 -24.84 -12.81 -23.85
N PHE A 245 -24.21 -11.63 -23.92
CA PHE A 245 -23.27 -11.17 -22.91
C PHE A 245 -23.95 -10.61 -21.67
N ASN A 246 -25.15 -10.02 -21.82
CA ASN A 246 -25.91 -9.47 -20.71
C ASN A 246 -26.28 -10.52 -19.65
N LYS A 247 -26.41 -11.80 -20.06
CA LYS A 247 -26.67 -12.92 -19.15
C LYS A 247 -25.40 -13.54 -18.56
N LEU A 248 -24.27 -13.37 -19.25
CA LEU A 248 -22.99 -13.97 -18.87
C LEU A 248 -22.17 -13.06 -17.95
N CYS A 249 -22.45 -11.76 -17.93
CA CYS A 249 -21.67 -10.80 -17.17
C CYS A 249 -22.50 -10.05 -16.14
N TRP A 250 -21.89 -9.77 -14.99
CA TRP A 250 -22.47 -8.90 -13.97
C TRP A 250 -22.26 -7.43 -14.37
N ILE A 251 -23.33 -6.77 -14.81
CA ILE A 251 -23.28 -5.39 -15.28
C ILE A 251 -24.08 -4.50 -14.34
N ALA A 252 -23.42 -3.51 -13.74
CA ALA A 252 -24.10 -2.44 -13.00
C ALA A 252 -23.48 -1.08 -13.39
N ALA A 253 -23.94 -0.55 -14.52
CA ALA A 253 -23.54 0.75 -15.01
C ALA A 253 -24.38 1.87 -14.36
N ARG A 254 -23.75 3.02 -14.14
CA ARG A 254 -24.42 4.26 -13.68
C ARG A 254 -24.04 5.44 -14.56
N GLU A 255 -24.92 6.42 -14.67
CA GLU A 255 -24.65 7.62 -15.47
C GLU A 255 -23.75 8.63 -14.74
N GLN A 256 -23.86 8.70 -13.41
CA GLN A 256 -23.13 9.67 -12.59
C GLN A 256 -22.17 8.98 -11.63
N TRP A 257 -21.04 9.63 -11.36
CA TRP A 257 -20.08 9.18 -10.34
C TRP A 257 -20.51 9.66 -8.96
N GLN A 258 -20.42 8.78 -7.98
CA GLN A 258 -20.74 9.07 -6.59
C GLN A 258 -19.48 8.90 -5.72
N PRO A 259 -19.21 9.80 -4.76
CA PRO A 259 -18.01 9.71 -3.94
C PRO A 259 -18.05 8.54 -2.96
N GLN A 260 -19.23 8.24 -2.41
CA GLN A 260 -19.47 7.18 -1.45
C GLN A 260 -20.36 6.10 -2.06
N GLU A 261 -20.09 4.85 -1.70
CA GLU A 261 -20.94 3.71 -2.04
C GLU A 261 -21.87 3.42 -0.85
N THR A 262 -23.09 2.95 -1.12
CA THR A 262 -23.95 2.35 -0.08
C THR A 262 -23.39 0.97 0.32
N ASN A 263 -23.68 0.49 1.53
CA ASN A 263 -23.28 -0.86 1.96
C ASN A 263 -23.69 -1.95 0.95
N GLU A 264 -24.86 -1.81 0.36
CA GLU A 264 -25.36 -2.72 -0.67
C GLU A 264 -24.54 -2.64 -1.96
N SER A 265 -24.32 -1.44 -2.52
CA SER A 265 -23.53 -1.27 -3.74
C SER A 265 -22.07 -1.70 -3.57
N PHE A 266 -21.51 -1.47 -2.38
CA PHE A 266 -20.17 -1.93 -2.01
C PHE A 266 -20.09 -3.45 -1.95
N LYS A 267 -21.05 -4.10 -1.27
CA LYS A 267 -21.14 -5.56 -1.23
C LYS A 267 -21.33 -6.16 -2.61
N ASN A 268 -22.24 -5.61 -3.42
CA ASN A 268 -22.47 -6.05 -4.79
C ASN A 268 -21.20 -5.96 -5.65
N TYR A 269 -20.39 -4.93 -5.44
CA TYR A 269 -19.10 -4.80 -6.13
C TYR A 269 -18.11 -5.89 -5.70
N GLN A 270 -17.99 -6.15 -4.40
CA GLN A 270 -17.12 -7.24 -3.90
C GLN A 270 -17.59 -8.61 -4.40
N ASP A 271 -18.89 -8.87 -4.38
CA ASP A 271 -19.48 -10.10 -4.88
C ASP A 271 -19.22 -10.25 -6.38
N ALA A 272 -19.37 -9.18 -7.17
CA ALA A 272 -19.05 -9.21 -8.59
C ALA A 272 -17.58 -9.58 -8.87
N LEU A 273 -16.63 -9.05 -8.09
CA LEU A 273 -15.21 -9.41 -8.20
C LEU A 273 -14.96 -10.88 -7.84
N LEU A 274 -15.60 -11.40 -6.79
CA LEU A 274 -15.41 -12.79 -6.35
C LEU A 274 -16.12 -13.80 -7.26
N GLN A 275 -17.23 -13.42 -7.87
CA GLN A 275 -18.11 -14.29 -8.64
C GLN A 275 -17.93 -14.19 -10.16
N SER A 276 -16.97 -13.40 -10.64
CA SER A 276 -16.69 -13.25 -12.08
C SER A 276 -15.28 -13.68 -12.47
N ASP A 277 -15.14 -14.44 -13.55
CA ASP A 277 -13.81 -14.84 -14.06
C ASP A 277 -12.95 -13.63 -14.46
N LEU A 278 -13.57 -12.67 -15.16
CA LEU A 278 -12.92 -11.46 -15.64
C LEU A 278 -13.49 -10.20 -14.99
N THR A 279 -12.65 -9.19 -14.79
CA THR A 279 -13.09 -7.83 -14.45
C THR A 279 -12.72 -6.88 -15.58
N LEU A 280 -13.71 -6.19 -16.14
CA LEU A 280 -13.49 -5.25 -17.24
C LEU A 280 -13.06 -3.89 -16.70
N CYS A 281 -11.87 -3.44 -17.10
CA CYS A 281 -11.20 -2.24 -16.62
C CYS A 281 -11.03 -1.21 -17.75
N PRO A 282 -12.11 -0.55 -18.20
CA PRO A 282 -12.00 0.56 -19.15
C PRO A 282 -11.35 1.77 -18.53
N VAL A 283 -10.68 2.55 -19.38
CA VAL A 283 -10.03 3.78 -18.95
C VAL A 283 -11.04 4.73 -18.31
N GLY A 284 -10.56 5.51 -17.34
CA GLY A 284 -11.30 6.61 -16.74
C GLY A 284 -10.72 7.93 -17.21
N VAL A 285 -10.55 8.85 -16.26
CA VAL A 285 -9.74 10.06 -16.49
C VAL A 285 -8.27 9.67 -16.70
N ASN A 286 -7.77 8.69 -15.94
CA ASN A 286 -6.50 8.01 -16.19
C ASN A 286 -6.72 6.56 -16.65
N THR A 287 -5.71 5.98 -17.31
CA THR A 287 -5.68 4.58 -17.73
C THR A 287 -5.55 3.62 -16.54
N GLU A 288 -4.71 3.95 -15.56
CA GLU A 288 -4.59 3.19 -14.32
C GLU A 288 -5.78 3.50 -13.41
N CYS A 289 -6.46 2.47 -12.92
CA CYS A 289 -7.61 2.64 -12.04
C CYS A 289 -7.64 1.60 -10.92
N TYR A 290 -8.31 1.96 -9.82
CA TYR A 290 -8.44 1.11 -8.63
C TYR A 290 -8.95 -0.31 -8.94
N ARG A 291 -9.88 -0.41 -9.90
CA ARG A 291 -10.49 -1.68 -10.33
C ARG A 291 -9.46 -2.73 -10.75
N ILE A 292 -8.35 -2.33 -11.34
CA ILE A 292 -7.28 -3.26 -11.76
C ILE A 292 -6.75 -4.01 -10.52
N TYR A 293 -6.39 -3.26 -9.47
CA TYR A 293 -5.83 -3.80 -8.24
C TYR A 293 -6.87 -4.58 -7.41
N GLU A 294 -8.11 -4.11 -7.41
CA GLU A 294 -9.24 -4.75 -6.71
C GLU A 294 -9.55 -6.11 -7.33
N ALA A 295 -9.57 -6.18 -8.66
CA ALA A 295 -9.73 -7.42 -9.41
C ALA A 295 -8.58 -8.42 -9.13
N CYS A 296 -7.33 -7.95 -9.12
CA CYS A 296 -6.18 -8.77 -8.71
C CYS A 296 -6.35 -9.35 -7.30
N SER A 297 -6.84 -8.55 -6.36
CA SER A 297 -7.05 -8.94 -4.96
C SER A 297 -8.08 -10.06 -4.82
N SER A 298 -9.09 -10.07 -5.68
CA SER A 298 -10.18 -11.07 -5.66
C SER A 298 -9.98 -12.24 -6.64
N GLY A 299 -8.81 -12.33 -7.27
CA GLY A 299 -8.53 -13.36 -8.28
C GLY A 299 -9.41 -13.27 -9.53
N SER A 300 -10.03 -12.10 -9.81
CA SER A 300 -10.75 -11.85 -11.06
C SER A 300 -9.79 -11.23 -12.06
N LEU A 301 -9.63 -11.84 -13.23
CA LEU A 301 -8.57 -11.42 -14.13
C LEU A 301 -8.90 -10.06 -14.79
N PRO A 302 -8.02 -9.04 -14.67
CA PRO A 302 -8.24 -7.77 -15.32
C PRO A 302 -8.18 -7.89 -16.85
N VAL A 303 -9.23 -7.41 -17.53
CA VAL A 303 -9.23 -7.05 -18.95
C VAL A 303 -9.08 -5.54 -19.01
N VAL A 304 -7.88 -5.07 -19.34
CA VAL A 304 -7.47 -3.67 -19.22
C VAL A 304 -7.44 -2.99 -20.58
N GLU A 305 -8.10 -1.86 -20.68
CA GLU A 305 -8.01 -1.00 -21.87
C GLU A 305 -6.65 -0.29 -21.89
N ASP A 306 -5.76 -0.76 -22.76
CA ASP A 306 -4.38 -0.32 -22.89
C ASP A 306 -4.25 0.88 -23.83
N VAL A 307 -4.91 1.99 -23.45
CA VAL A 307 -4.99 3.23 -24.21
C VAL A 307 -4.53 4.39 -23.33
N MET A 308 -3.68 5.26 -23.87
CA MET A 308 -3.26 6.47 -23.18
C MET A 308 -4.43 7.45 -23.09
N THR A 309 -4.71 7.93 -21.89
CA THR A 309 -5.73 8.94 -21.64
C THR A 309 -5.17 10.36 -21.88
N PRO A 310 -6.01 11.38 -22.09
CA PRO A 310 -5.53 12.75 -22.27
C PRO A 310 -4.68 13.25 -21.10
N GLY A 311 -3.59 13.95 -21.39
CA GLY A 311 -2.61 14.46 -20.42
C GLY A 311 -1.18 14.13 -20.82
N ASP A 312 -0.23 14.38 -19.91
CA ASP A 312 1.22 14.25 -20.17
C ASP A 312 1.83 13.00 -19.52
N CYS A 313 0.99 12.00 -19.20
CA CYS A 313 1.41 10.78 -18.49
C CYS A 313 2.44 9.93 -19.26
N GLY A 314 2.39 9.93 -20.60
CA GLY A 314 3.17 9.01 -21.44
C GLY A 314 4.37 9.59 -22.16
N ASN A 315 4.61 10.91 -22.07
CA ASN A 315 5.49 11.61 -23.02
C ASN A 315 6.97 11.64 -22.56
N SER A 316 7.56 10.46 -22.34
CA SER A 316 8.99 10.34 -22.02
C SER A 316 9.72 9.54 -23.10
N SER A 317 10.77 10.13 -23.67
CA SER A 317 11.67 9.51 -24.66
C SER A 317 12.38 8.25 -24.13
N VAL A 318 12.34 8.02 -22.82
CA VAL A 318 13.04 6.92 -22.13
C VAL A 318 12.13 5.69 -21.94
N ARG A 319 10.81 5.82 -22.10
CA ARG A 319 9.83 4.83 -21.62
C ARG A 319 8.91 4.34 -22.74
N HIS A 320 9.15 3.11 -23.23
CA HIS A 320 8.46 2.56 -24.40
C HIS A 320 7.16 1.78 -24.11
N SER A 321 6.80 1.57 -22.84
CA SER A 321 5.68 0.68 -22.47
C SER A 321 4.47 1.40 -21.88
N ALA A 322 4.43 2.73 -21.89
CA ALA A 322 3.28 3.51 -21.42
C ALA A 322 2.04 3.25 -22.32
N PRO A 323 0.81 3.26 -21.78
CA PRO A 323 0.46 3.47 -20.37
C PRO A 323 0.70 2.21 -19.51
N LEU A 324 0.53 2.32 -18.19
CA LEU A 324 0.62 1.21 -17.22
C LEU A 324 2.03 0.60 -17.15
N GLN A 325 3.07 1.44 -17.24
CA GLN A 325 4.44 0.97 -17.35
C GLN A 325 4.84 0.07 -16.18
N LEU A 326 4.54 0.47 -14.95
CA LEU A 326 4.89 -0.31 -13.77
C LEU A 326 4.30 -1.73 -13.83
N LEU A 327 3.01 -1.84 -14.14
CA LEU A 327 2.30 -3.11 -14.21
C LEU A 327 2.86 -4.01 -15.33
N LYS A 328 3.10 -3.46 -16.52
CA LYS A 328 3.68 -4.18 -17.65
C LYS A 328 5.12 -4.62 -17.39
N THR A 329 5.94 -3.75 -16.82
CA THR A 329 7.35 -4.03 -16.49
C THR A 329 7.46 -5.13 -15.43
N MET A 330 6.49 -5.20 -14.52
CA MET A 330 6.41 -6.27 -13.52
C MET A 330 5.71 -7.54 -14.04
N GLY A 331 5.46 -7.64 -15.35
CA GLY A 331 4.93 -8.85 -15.98
C GLY A 331 3.48 -9.18 -15.58
N ALA A 332 2.64 -8.16 -15.42
CA ALA A 332 1.23 -8.35 -15.08
C ALA A 332 0.54 -9.35 -16.04
N PRO A 333 -0.10 -10.42 -15.52
CA PRO A 333 -0.70 -11.48 -16.34
C PRO A 333 -2.08 -11.08 -16.90
N PHE A 334 -2.29 -9.79 -17.19
CA PHE A 334 -3.59 -9.23 -17.58
C PHE A 334 -3.88 -9.47 -19.06
N ILE A 335 -5.15 -9.30 -19.43
CA ILE A 335 -5.53 -9.20 -20.84
C ILE A 335 -5.54 -7.71 -21.19
N PHE A 336 -4.61 -7.28 -22.03
CA PHE A 336 -4.57 -5.90 -22.52
C PHE A 336 -5.31 -5.83 -23.87
N VAL A 337 -6.31 -4.96 -23.96
CA VAL A 337 -7.05 -4.69 -25.20
C VAL A 337 -6.80 -3.26 -25.64
N LYS A 338 -6.66 -3.02 -26.94
CA LYS A 338 -6.54 -1.67 -27.50
C LYS A 338 -7.91 -1.09 -27.83
N ASN A 339 -8.91 -1.95 -28.02
CA ASN A 339 -10.28 -1.57 -28.32
C ASN A 339 -11.29 -2.55 -27.72
N TRP A 340 -12.39 -2.06 -27.17
CA TRP A 340 -13.46 -2.91 -26.64
C TRP A 340 -14.13 -3.82 -27.67
N LYS A 341 -13.98 -3.56 -28.98
CA LYS A 341 -14.38 -4.48 -30.06
C LYS A 341 -13.65 -5.82 -30.03
N GLU A 342 -12.54 -5.94 -29.29
CA GLU A 342 -11.84 -7.20 -29.06
C GLU A 342 -12.53 -8.07 -27.98
N LEU A 343 -13.40 -7.47 -27.15
CA LEU A 343 -14.03 -8.14 -26.00
C LEU A 343 -14.81 -9.41 -26.37
N PRO A 344 -15.62 -9.47 -27.45
CA PRO A 344 -16.32 -10.70 -27.81
C PRO A 344 -15.38 -11.89 -28.00
N ALA A 345 -14.21 -11.69 -28.63
CA ALA A 345 -13.22 -12.74 -28.81
C ALA A 345 -12.56 -13.16 -27.48
N VAL A 346 -12.33 -12.20 -26.57
CA VAL A 346 -11.83 -12.47 -25.22
C VAL A 346 -12.83 -13.33 -24.43
N LEU A 347 -14.11 -12.97 -24.45
CA LEU A 347 -15.17 -13.71 -23.76
C LEU A 347 -15.36 -15.10 -24.35
N GLU A 348 -15.35 -15.25 -25.67
CA GLU A 348 -15.45 -16.56 -26.33
C GLU A 348 -14.27 -17.48 -25.99
N LYS A 349 -13.06 -16.91 -25.87
CA LYS A 349 -11.90 -17.67 -25.39
C LYS A 349 -12.08 -18.11 -23.93
N GLU A 350 -12.54 -17.22 -23.06
CA GLU A 350 -12.75 -17.51 -21.64
C GLU A 350 -13.85 -18.56 -21.41
N LYS A 351 -14.92 -18.50 -22.19
CA LYS A 351 -16.06 -19.44 -22.16
C LYS A 351 -15.64 -20.86 -22.53
N LYS A 352 -14.66 -21.02 -23.44
CA LYS A 352 -14.14 -22.31 -23.89
C LYS A 352 -13.11 -22.93 -22.94
N MET A 353 -12.59 -22.17 -21.97
CA MET A 353 -11.62 -22.70 -21.00
C MET A 353 -12.29 -23.62 -19.99
N SER A 354 -11.60 -24.70 -19.67
CA SER A 354 -11.96 -25.60 -18.57
C SER A 354 -11.84 -24.89 -17.21
N LEU A 355 -12.53 -25.42 -16.20
CA LEU A 355 -12.42 -24.93 -14.82
C LEU A 355 -10.97 -25.02 -14.29
N GLN A 356 -10.21 -26.03 -14.72
CA GLN A 356 -8.82 -26.20 -14.31
C GLN A 356 -7.94 -25.06 -14.85
N GLU A 357 -8.07 -24.73 -16.14
CA GLU A 357 -7.33 -23.61 -16.75
C GLU A 357 -7.68 -22.28 -16.09
N LYS A 358 -8.96 -22.05 -15.79
CA LYS A 358 -9.42 -20.86 -15.05
C LYS A 358 -8.81 -20.81 -13.66
N THR A 359 -8.85 -21.93 -12.93
CA THR A 359 -8.25 -22.05 -11.58
C THR A 359 -6.77 -21.71 -11.59
N ASP A 360 -6.01 -22.23 -12.56
CA ASP A 360 -4.57 -21.97 -12.64
C ASP A 360 -4.24 -20.52 -13.03
N ARG A 361 -5.08 -19.88 -13.86
CA ARG A 361 -4.96 -18.44 -14.12
C ARG A 361 -5.24 -17.59 -12.89
N ARG A 362 -6.25 -17.94 -12.08
CA ARG A 362 -6.55 -17.24 -10.82
C ARG A 362 -5.41 -17.36 -9.82
N LYS A 363 -4.83 -18.56 -9.67
CA LYS A 363 -3.62 -18.76 -8.83
C LYS A 363 -2.48 -17.86 -9.29
N LYS A 364 -2.15 -17.91 -10.58
CA LYS A 364 -1.08 -17.08 -11.16
C LYS A 364 -1.30 -15.59 -10.91
N LEU A 365 -2.53 -15.11 -11.04
CA LEU A 365 -2.88 -13.71 -10.78
C LEU A 365 -2.69 -13.32 -9.31
N ILE A 366 -3.20 -14.14 -8.39
CA ILE A 366 -3.11 -13.88 -6.94
C ILE A 366 -1.65 -13.92 -6.48
N GLU A 367 -0.90 -14.94 -6.90
CA GLU A 367 0.53 -15.07 -6.62
C GLU A 367 1.31 -13.88 -7.19
N TRP A 368 1.02 -13.49 -8.43
CA TRP A 368 1.62 -12.30 -9.04
C TRP A 368 1.32 -11.05 -8.22
N TYR A 369 0.08 -10.85 -7.76
CA TYR A 369 -0.28 -9.64 -7.02
C TYR A 369 0.32 -9.60 -5.61
N GLN A 370 0.42 -10.75 -4.93
CA GLN A 370 1.17 -10.86 -3.68
C GLN A 370 2.64 -10.51 -3.88
N ASN A 371 3.29 -11.08 -4.90
CA ASN A 371 4.68 -10.78 -5.24
C ASN A 371 4.87 -9.32 -5.65
N PHE A 372 3.90 -8.73 -6.37
CA PHE A 372 3.88 -7.32 -6.72
C PHE A 372 3.92 -6.45 -5.46
N ARG A 373 3.00 -6.66 -4.50
CA ARG A 373 2.95 -5.90 -3.25
C ARG A 373 4.24 -6.05 -2.43
N ALA A 374 4.74 -7.29 -2.31
CA ALA A 374 6.01 -7.56 -1.62
C ALA A 374 7.21 -6.86 -2.28
N SER A 375 7.26 -6.86 -3.61
CA SER A 375 8.31 -6.17 -4.39
C SER A 375 8.23 -4.66 -4.23
N MET A 376 7.03 -4.09 -4.22
CA MET A 376 6.82 -2.66 -3.97
C MET A 376 7.24 -2.27 -2.54
N ARG A 377 6.90 -3.10 -1.53
CA ARG A 377 7.36 -2.93 -0.15
C ARG A 377 8.89 -2.91 -0.08
N LEU A 378 9.53 -3.92 -0.67
CA LEU A 378 10.99 -4.04 -0.66
C LEU A 378 11.66 -2.87 -1.39
N LYS A 379 11.15 -2.49 -2.57
CA LYS A 379 11.63 -1.33 -3.33
C LYS A 379 11.55 -0.05 -2.52
N PHE A 380 10.41 0.19 -1.87
CA PHE A 380 10.21 1.37 -1.03
C PHE A 380 11.22 1.42 0.13
N ILE A 381 11.33 0.33 0.91
CA ILE A 381 12.23 0.25 2.06
C ILE A 381 13.68 0.43 1.61
N ASN A 382 14.14 -0.32 0.60
CA ASN A 382 15.53 -0.23 0.12
C ASN A 382 15.86 1.17 -0.39
N THR A 383 14.92 1.84 -1.07
CA THR A 383 15.12 3.20 -1.57
C THR A 383 15.29 4.19 -0.42
N LEU A 384 14.46 4.08 0.63
CA LEU A 384 14.59 4.90 1.83
C LEU A 384 15.90 4.62 2.57
N GLU A 385 16.23 3.35 2.81
CA GLU A 385 17.48 2.95 3.49
C GLU A 385 18.70 3.47 2.73
N ASN A 386 18.75 3.28 1.40
CA ASN A 386 19.84 3.78 0.57
C ASN A 386 19.94 5.30 0.60
N SER A 387 18.83 6.03 0.55
CA SER A 387 18.87 7.50 0.53
C SER A 387 19.13 8.11 1.92
N PHE A 388 18.61 7.52 2.99
CA PHE A 388 18.62 8.13 4.32
C PHE A 388 19.85 7.72 5.13
N LEU A 389 20.37 6.51 4.95
CA LEU A 389 21.57 6.03 5.64
C LEU A 389 22.88 6.43 4.94
N SER A 390 22.88 6.63 3.62
CA SER A 390 24.09 7.00 2.87
C SER A 390 24.57 8.44 3.14
N GLY A 391 23.95 9.15 4.08
CA GLY A 391 24.27 10.52 4.47
C GLY A 391 25.41 10.68 5.50
N ASP A 392 25.90 9.61 6.13
CA ASP A 392 26.98 9.66 7.13
C ASP A 392 28.41 9.71 6.53
N LYS A 393 28.52 10.02 5.23
CA LYS A 393 29.81 10.23 4.56
C LYS A 393 29.79 11.54 3.78
N GLY A 394 30.07 12.64 4.48
CA GLY A 394 30.25 13.97 3.89
C GLY A 394 30.36 15.04 4.95
#